data_AF-A0A024W7V0-F1
#
_entry.id   AF-A0A024W7V0-F1
#
_cell.length_a   1.000
_cell.length_b   1.000
_cell.length_c   1.000
_cell.angle_alpha   90.00
_cell.angle_beta   90.00
_cell.angle_gamma   90.00
#
_symmetry.space_group_name_H-M   'P 1'
#
loop_
_entity.id
_entity.type
_entity.pdbx_description
1 polymer ?
#
loop_
_entity_poly.entity_id
_entity_poly.type
_entity_poly.pdbx_seq_one_letter_code
_entity_poly.pdbx_strand_id
1 'polypeptide(L)'
;MKLNYTKILLFFFPLNILLTSYHVYSKNKPYITSHHTQTNRSLCECDTQSTNYNNDEDIKSVKENFDRQTSQRLEEYNERMKVKRQKRKEERDKNIQEIIEKDRMNKSLSEKLEKGCLRCGCGLGGVAASVGIFGTVAVKELTKAAITTAMELAKEAAEKAGAAAAADAGKNAVIVGLQKLGVSTLGHKELGSYITSENYIDVSVIFGAINNQYEPWSCIFYLSGTRSGPVARETFCTWVTEQSKSVANIPEMLQGNSVSYTKVTEKAVETIVSDAKKAAAAAVKKATDEVIKNSTAAAESTYASCQIAIIASVIAIVVIALVMLIIYLILRYRRKQRMNKKQQYTKLLKE
;
A
#
# COMPACT_ATOMS: atom_id res chain seq x y z
N MET A 1 -42.30 4.44 -7.72
CA MET A 1 -41.09 5.02 -8.35
C MET A 1 -40.52 6.22 -7.56
N LYS A 2 -40.68 6.29 -6.22
CA LYS A 2 -40.24 7.44 -5.39
C LYS A 2 -39.16 7.11 -4.33
N LEU A 3 -38.83 5.84 -4.10
CA LEU A 3 -37.88 5.41 -3.04
C LEU A 3 -36.42 5.19 -3.51
N ASN A 4 -36.17 5.13 -4.82
CA ASN A 4 -34.82 4.94 -5.37
C ASN A 4 -34.08 6.26 -5.61
N TYR A 5 -34.77 7.40 -5.57
CA TYR A 5 -34.17 8.70 -5.83
C TYR A 5 -33.38 9.21 -4.61
N THR A 6 -33.86 8.93 -3.39
CA THR A 6 -33.19 9.28 -2.12
C THR A 6 -31.91 8.48 -1.88
N LYS A 7 -31.83 7.21 -2.27
CA LYS A 7 -30.59 6.41 -2.20
C LYS A 7 -29.52 6.83 -3.21
N ILE A 8 -29.92 7.30 -4.39
CA ILE A 8 -28.99 7.84 -5.40
C ILE A 8 -28.48 9.23 -4.97
N LEU A 9 -29.34 10.05 -4.36
CA LEU A 9 -28.96 11.37 -3.82
C LEU A 9 -27.97 11.26 -2.64
N LEU A 10 -28.13 10.28 -1.75
CA LEU A 10 -27.22 10.06 -0.62
C LEU A 10 -25.81 9.64 -1.06
N PHE A 11 -25.66 8.97 -2.20
CA PHE A 11 -24.35 8.61 -2.76
C PHE A 11 -23.70 9.78 -3.53
N PHE A 12 -24.50 10.75 -3.97
CA PHE A 12 -24.04 11.90 -4.77
C PHE A 12 -23.27 12.93 -3.94
N PHE A 13 -23.65 13.11 -2.67
CA PHE A 13 -23.00 14.04 -1.75
C PHE A 13 -21.50 13.75 -1.50
N PRO A 14 -21.08 12.52 -1.16
CA PRO A 14 -19.65 12.22 -1.00
C PRO A 14 -18.88 12.26 -2.34
N LEU A 15 -19.51 11.90 -3.46
CA LEU A 15 -18.90 11.97 -4.79
C LEU A 15 -18.66 13.40 -5.28
N ASN A 16 -19.55 14.34 -4.96
CA ASN A 16 -19.38 15.75 -5.30
C ASN A 16 -18.27 16.43 -4.49
N ILE A 17 -18.07 16.03 -3.22
CA ILE A 17 -16.96 16.53 -2.39
C ILE A 17 -15.60 16.05 -2.96
N LEU A 18 -15.56 14.85 -3.56
CA LEU A 18 -14.37 14.32 -4.23
C LEU A 18 -14.12 14.97 -5.60
N LEU A 19 -15.18 15.34 -6.33
CA LEU A 19 -15.08 15.95 -7.65
C LEU A 19 -14.61 17.42 -7.58
N THR A 20 -15.01 18.16 -6.54
CA THR A 20 -14.58 19.54 -6.33
C THR A 20 -13.11 19.64 -5.92
N SER A 21 -12.55 18.66 -5.21
CA SER A 21 -11.09 18.61 -4.94
C SER A 21 -10.29 18.30 -6.21
N TYR A 22 -10.86 17.52 -7.14
CA TYR A 22 -10.22 17.17 -8.41
C TYR A 22 -10.26 18.32 -9.45
N HIS A 23 -11.31 19.15 -9.47
CA HIS A 23 -11.44 20.22 -10.46
C HIS A 23 -10.41 21.36 -10.28
N VAL A 24 -9.75 21.44 -9.13
CA VAL A 24 -8.61 22.34 -8.91
C VAL A 24 -7.38 21.92 -9.73
N TYR A 25 -7.30 20.65 -10.16
CA TYR A 25 -6.10 20.08 -10.82
C TYR A 25 -6.23 19.86 -12.34
N SER A 26 -7.38 20.10 -12.96
CA SER A 26 -7.65 19.70 -14.35
C SER A 26 -8.19 20.86 -15.20
N LYS A 27 -7.33 21.82 -15.56
CA LYS A 27 -7.57 22.69 -16.71
C LYS A 27 -6.53 22.36 -17.77
N ASN A 28 -6.94 21.62 -18.82
CA ASN A 28 -6.41 21.68 -20.19
C ASN A 28 -7.12 20.63 -21.08
N LYS A 29 -7.91 21.07 -22.08
CA LYS A 29 -8.39 20.22 -23.20
C LYS A 29 -8.59 21.06 -24.48
N PRO A 30 -8.18 20.56 -25.67
CA PRO A 30 -8.63 21.04 -26.97
C PRO A 30 -9.76 20.17 -27.57
N TYR A 31 -10.60 20.75 -28.43
CA TYR A 31 -11.80 20.15 -29.06
C TYR A 31 -11.66 20.04 -30.58
N ILE A 32 -12.35 19.08 -31.22
CA ILE A 32 -12.42 18.89 -32.69
C ILE A 32 -13.89 18.73 -33.13
N THR A 33 -14.26 19.39 -34.24
CA THR A 33 -15.62 19.53 -34.80
C THR A 33 -15.80 18.67 -36.07
N SER A 34 -17.05 18.27 -36.40
CA SER A 34 -17.43 17.34 -37.49
C SER A 34 -18.45 17.95 -38.47
N HIS A 35 -18.41 17.60 -39.77
CA HIS A 35 -19.33 18.07 -40.83
C HIS A 35 -19.89 16.93 -41.72
N HIS A 36 -21.10 17.10 -42.29
CA HIS A 36 -21.75 16.19 -43.24
C HIS A 36 -22.57 16.95 -44.31
N THR A 37 -22.80 16.35 -45.49
CA THR A 37 -23.44 16.93 -46.70
C THR A 37 -24.40 15.93 -47.38
N GLN A 38 -25.51 16.41 -47.99
CA GLN A 38 -26.56 15.60 -48.63
C GLN A 38 -26.94 16.12 -50.04
N THR A 39 -27.43 15.24 -50.94
CA THR A 39 -27.73 15.55 -52.37
C THR A 39 -29.12 15.05 -52.80
N ASN A 40 -29.86 15.79 -53.64
CA ASN A 40 -31.19 15.43 -54.22
C ASN A 40 -31.21 15.59 -55.76
N ARG A 41 -31.99 14.76 -56.48
CA ARG A 41 -32.27 14.84 -57.94
C ARG A 41 -33.75 14.48 -58.22
N SER A 42 -34.44 15.24 -59.09
CA SER A 42 -35.81 14.96 -59.57
C SER A 42 -35.89 15.08 -61.10
N LEU A 43 -36.73 14.26 -61.75
CA LEU A 43 -37.00 14.23 -63.20
C LEU A 43 -38.41 14.78 -63.50
N CYS A 44 -38.58 15.50 -64.61
CA CYS A 44 -39.82 16.16 -65.04
C CYS A 44 -40.34 15.55 -66.35
N GLU A 45 -41.66 15.33 -66.45
CA GLU A 45 -42.40 14.79 -67.60
C GLU A 45 -43.00 15.93 -68.44
N CYS A 46 -43.07 15.80 -69.77
CA CYS A 46 -43.76 16.74 -70.66
C CYS A 46 -44.71 15.99 -71.62
N ASP A 47 -45.94 16.50 -71.75
CA ASP A 47 -47.04 15.91 -72.53
C ASP A 47 -46.90 16.14 -74.04
N THR A 48 -47.08 15.08 -74.85
CA THR A 48 -47.12 15.19 -76.32
C THR A 48 -48.54 14.99 -76.85
N GLN A 49 -48.98 15.96 -77.65
CA GLN A 49 -50.28 16.07 -78.30
C GLN A 49 -50.47 14.94 -79.35
N SER A 50 -51.48 14.08 -79.20
CA SER A 50 -51.74 12.97 -80.13
C SER A 50 -52.51 13.41 -81.38
N THR A 51 -51.97 13.15 -82.56
CA THR A 51 -52.65 13.28 -83.87
C THR A 51 -53.45 12.00 -84.18
N ASN A 52 -54.67 12.17 -84.72
CA ASN A 52 -55.70 11.13 -84.83
C ASN A 52 -55.45 10.20 -86.04
N TYR A 53 -54.64 9.15 -85.85
CA TYR A 53 -54.32 8.12 -86.86
C TYR A 53 -55.15 6.83 -86.75
N ASN A 54 -56.34 6.87 -86.14
CA ASN A 54 -57.05 5.66 -85.74
C ASN A 54 -57.72 4.86 -86.89
N ASN A 55 -57.79 5.40 -88.11
CA ASN A 55 -58.54 4.78 -89.22
C ASN A 55 -57.66 4.33 -90.40
N ASP A 56 -56.34 4.41 -90.28
CA ASP A 56 -55.41 3.88 -91.29
C ASP A 56 -55.26 2.36 -91.09
N GLU A 57 -55.51 1.60 -92.15
CA GLU A 57 -55.57 0.14 -92.13
C GLU A 57 -54.21 -0.49 -91.78
N ASP A 58 -53.11 0.13 -92.23
CA ASP A 58 -51.75 -0.29 -91.89
C ASP A 58 -51.46 -0.01 -90.40
N ILE A 59 -51.83 1.18 -89.90
CA ILE A 59 -51.65 1.54 -88.48
C ILE A 59 -52.49 0.67 -87.56
N LYS A 60 -53.70 0.27 -87.99
CA LYS A 60 -54.57 -0.63 -87.24
C LYS A 60 -53.96 -2.01 -87.09
N SER A 61 -53.36 -2.56 -88.14
CA SER A 61 -52.67 -3.86 -88.09
C SER A 61 -51.44 -3.84 -87.16
N VAL A 62 -50.68 -2.74 -87.16
CA VAL A 62 -49.53 -2.53 -86.27
C VAL A 62 -50.00 -2.39 -84.83
N LYS A 63 -51.06 -1.63 -84.57
CA LYS A 63 -51.66 -1.45 -83.25
C LYS A 63 -52.17 -2.77 -82.67
N GLU A 64 -52.92 -3.56 -83.45
CA GLU A 64 -53.40 -4.88 -82.99
C GLU A 64 -52.26 -5.85 -82.71
N ASN A 65 -51.18 -5.82 -83.52
CA ASN A 65 -49.97 -6.60 -83.24
C ASN A 65 -49.26 -6.14 -81.97
N PHE A 66 -49.16 -4.83 -81.77
CA PHE A 66 -48.53 -4.24 -80.58
C PHE A 66 -49.34 -4.55 -79.32
N ASP A 67 -50.67 -4.42 -79.37
CA ASP A 67 -51.58 -4.75 -78.29
C ASP A 67 -51.52 -6.25 -77.96
N ARG A 68 -51.49 -7.13 -78.97
CA ARG A 68 -51.33 -8.58 -78.77
C ARG A 68 -49.99 -8.92 -78.10
N GLN A 69 -48.89 -8.35 -78.59
CA GLN A 69 -47.57 -8.57 -77.99
C GLN A 69 -47.45 -7.96 -76.59
N THR A 70 -48.07 -6.80 -76.36
CA THR A 70 -48.07 -6.11 -75.07
C THR A 70 -48.87 -6.89 -74.04
N SER A 71 -50.05 -7.38 -74.41
CA SER A 71 -50.87 -8.27 -73.57
C SER A 71 -50.12 -9.54 -73.17
N GLN A 72 -49.45 -10.20 -74.12
CA GLN A 72 -48.67 -11.41 -73.83
C GLN A 72 -47.50 -11.12 -72.87
N ARG A 73 -46.75 -10.02 -73.07
CA ARG A 73 -45.68 -9.61 -72.15
C ARG A 73 -46.20 -9.22 -70.77
N LEU A 74 -47.40 -8.62 -70.70
CA LEU A 74 -48.03 -8.22 -69.45
C LEU A 74 -48.50 -9.44 -68.65
N GLU A 75 -49.05 -10.45 -69.32
CA GLU A 75 -49.38 -11.76 -68.72
C GLU A 75 -48.12 -12.44 -68.16
N GLU A 76 -47.06 -12.55 -68.97
CA GLU A 76 -45.76 -13.11 -68.55
C GLU A 76 -45.09 -12.31 -67.42
N TYR A 77 -45.25 -10.98 -67.42
CA TYR A 77 -44.77 -10.12 -66.33
C TYR A 77 -45.58 -10.36 -65.05
N ASN A 78 -46.92 -10.45 -65.15
CA ASN A 78 -47.80 -10.71 -64.02
C ASN A 78 -47.52 -12.06 -63.37
N GLU A 79 -47.31 -13.11 -64.17
CA GLU A 79 -46.95 -14.44 -63.64
C GLU A 79 -45.57 -14.43 -62.97
N ARG A 80 -44.56 -13.80 -63.58
CA ARG A 80 -43.24 -13.60 -62.92
C ARG A 80 -43.35 -12.81 -61.63
N MET A 81 -44.23 -11.80 -61.58
CA MET A 81 -44.45 -10.99 -60.38
C MET A 81 -45.16 -11.76 -59.28
N LYS A 82 -46.15 -12.60 -59.60
CA LYS A 82 -46.80 -13.50 -58.64
C LYS A 82 -45.79 -14.45 -58.00
N VAL A 83 -44.96 -15.12 -58.81
CA VAL A 83 -43.91 -16.04 -58.32
C VAL A 83 -42.90 -15.34 -57.41
N LYS A 84 -42.42 -14.14 -57.79
CA LYS A 84 -41.48 -13.36 -56.96
C LYS A 84 -42.12 -12.90 -55.64
N ARG A 85 -43.39 -12.48 -55.67
CA ARG A 85 -44.13 -12.09 -54.45
C ARG A 85 -44.32 -13.27 -53.51
N GLN A 86 -44.66 -14.44 -54.05
CA GLN A 86 -44.82 -15.68 -53.28
C GLN A 86 -43.51 -16.08 -52.59
N LYS A 87 -42.39 -16.11 -53.33
CA LYS A 87 -41.06 -16.43 -52.78
C LYS A 87 -40.64 -15.51 -51.63
N ARG A 88 -40.90 -14.19 -51.74
CA ARG A 88 -40.59 -13.21 -50.68
C ARG A 88 -41.56 -13.28 -49.49
N LYS A 89 -42.78 -13.80 -49.68
CA LYS A 89 -43.71 -14.06 -48.58
C LYS A 89 -43.23 -15.26 -47.77
N GLU A 90 -42.91 -16.36 -48.43
CA GLU A 90 -42.37 -17.58 -47.80
C GLU A 90 -41.05 -17.33 -47.06
N GLU A 91 -40.15 -16.53 -47.63
CA GLU A 91 -38.88 -16.17 -46.98
C GLU A 91 -39.09 -15.33 -45.71
N ARG A 92 -40.05 -14.39 -45.73
CA ARG A 92 -40.41 -13.62 -44.53
C ARG A 92 -41.06 -14.51 -43.48
N ASP A 93 -41.98 -15.40 -43.86
CA ASP A 93 -42.66 -16.28 -42.92
C ASP A 93 -41.68 -17.26 -42.25
N LYS A 94 -40.70 -17.78 -43.01
CA LYS A 94 -39.57 -18.57 -42.46
C LYS A 94 -38.72 -17.77 -41.46
N ASN A 95 -38.31 -16.56 -41.82
CA ASN A 95 -37.51 -15.71 -40.93
C ASN A 95 -38.28 -15.32 -39.66
N ILE A 96 -39.60 -15.10 -39.76
CA ILE A 96 -40.45 -14.83 -38.59
C ILE A 96 -40.54 -16.06 -37.68
N GLN A 97 -40.72 -17.26 -38.24
CA GLN A 97 -40.71 -18.51 -37.45
C GLN A 97 -39.38 -18.70 -36.71
N GLU A 98 -38.24 -18.50 -37.38
CA GLU A 98 -36.92 -18.63 -36.75
C GLU A 98 -36.76 -17.64 -35.59
N ILE A 99 -37.20 -16.39 -35.75
CA ILE A 99 -37.15 -15.36 -34.69
C ILE A 99 -38.02 -15.76 -33.50
N ILE A 100 -39.22 -16.29 -33.73
CA ILE A 100 -40.14 -16.72 -32.66
C ILE A 100 -39.54 -17.89 -31.87
N GLU A 101 -38.97 -18.89 -32.56
CA GLU A 101 -38.32 -20.04 -31.90
C GLU A 101 -37.10 -19.63 -31.08
N LYS A 102 -36.26 -18.74 -31.61
CA LYS A 102 -35.08 -18.21 -30.92
C LYS A 102 -35.45 -17.39 -29.69
N ASP A 103 -36.53 -16.59 -29.75
CA ASP A 103 -37.05 -15.84 -28.60
C ASP A 103 -37.61 -16.77 -27.52
N ARG A 104 -38.31 -17.86 -27.91
CA ARG A 104 -38.83 -18.89 -26.99
C ARG A 104 -37.71 -19.62 -26.24
N MET A 105 -36.63 -20.00 -26.92
CA MET A 105 -35.48 -20.64 -26.28
C MET A 105 -34.77 -19.71 -25.30
N ASN A 106 -34.49 -18.47 -25.71
CA ASN A 106 -33.85 -17.47 -24.86
C ASN A 106 -34.69 -17.14 -23.61
N LYS A 107 -36.02 -17.12 -23.73
CA LYS A 107 -36.93 -16.94 -22.59
C LYS A 107 -36.82 -18.10 -21.60
N SER A 108 -36.81 -19.34 -22.09
CA SER A 108 -36.70 -20.53 -21.24
C SER A 108 -35.35 -20.65 -20.52
N LEU A 109 -34.24 -20.23 -21.17
CA LEU A 109 -32.91 -20.19 -20.55
C LEU A 109 -32.83 -19.12 -19.47
N SER A 110 -33.39 -17.93 -19.73
CA SER A 110 -33.45 -16.85 -18.73
C SER A 110 -34.26 -17.26 -17.50
N GLU A 111 -35.42 -17.91 -17.68
CA GLU A 111 -36.26 -18.39 -16.57
C GLU A 111 -35.57 -19.51 -15.76
N LYS A 112 -34.79 -20.38 -16.40
CA LYS A 112 -33.99 -21.41 -15.72
C LYS A 112 -32.82 -20.82 -14.93
N LEU A 113 -32.13 -19.82 -15.48
CA LEU A 113 -31.04 -19.13 -14.78
C LEU A 113 -31.55 -18.28 -13.61
N GLU A 114 -32.70 -17.63 -13.74
CA GLU A 114 -33.31 -16.85 -12.67
C GLU A 114 -33.81 -17.75 -11.54
N LYS A 115 -34.46 -18.88 -11.85
CA LYS A 115 -34.81 -19.91 -10.85
C LYS A 115 -33.58 -20.57 -10.23
N GLY A 116 -32.51 -20.82 -11.00
CA GLY A 116 -31.26 -21.38 -10.50
C GLY A 116 -30.51 -20.43 -9.56
N CYS A 117 -30.49 -19.13 -9.87
CA CYS A 117 -29.85 -18.11 -9.04
C CYS A 117 -30.64 -17.84 -7.74
N LEU A 118 -31.98 -17.89 -7.77
CA LEU A 118 -32.82 -17.83 -6.57
C LEU A 118 -32.72 -19.09 -5.70
N ARG A 119 -32.51 -20.28 -6.29
CA ARG A 119 -32.29 -21.54 -5.54
C ARG A 119 -30.90 -21.63 -4.93
N CYS A 120 -29.87 -21.12 -5.61
CA CYS A 120 -28.49 -21.08 -5.11
C CYS A 120 -28.30 -19.99 -4.03
N GLY A 121 -29.03 -18.88 -4.12
CA GLY A 121 -29.05 -17.83 -3.08
C GLY A 121 -29.74 -18.22 -1.77
N CYS A 122 -30.69 -19.16 -1.79
CA CYS A 122 -31.37 -19.64 -0.58
C CYS A 122 -30.81 -20.97 -0.04
N GLY A 123 -29.92 -21.66 -0.76
CA GLY A 123 -29.23 -22.88 -0.33
C GLY A 123 -27.85 -22.65 0.30
N LEU A 124 -27.32 -21.43 0.23
CA LEU A 124 -26.03 -21.00 0.79
C LEU A 124 -26.24 -19.78 1.70
N GLY A 125 -27.12 -19.91 2.69
CA GLY A 125 -27.26 -18.94 3.79
C GLY A 125 -26.03 -18.84 4.71
N GLY A 126 -24.80 -18.90 4.20
CA GLY A 126 -23.61 -18.94 5.05
C GLY A 126 -22.22 -18.85 4.39
N VAL A 127 -22.07 -18.49 3.12
CA VAL A 127 -20.72 -18.39 2.48
C VAL A 127 -20.38 -16.96 2.04
N ALA A 128 -21.11 -15.96 2.52
CA ALA A 128 -20.57 -14.61 2.63
C ALA A 128 -19.71 -14.44 3.91
N ALA A 129 -19.86 -15.34 4.90
CA ALA A 129 -19.12 -15.28 6.16
C ALA A 129 -17.76 -16.01 6.13
N SER A 130 -17.61 -17.08 5.35
CA SER A 130 -16.44 -17.97 5.44
C SER A 130 -15.26 -17.63 4.54
N VAL A 131 -15.42 -16.79 3.51
CA VAL A 131 -14.26 -16.26 2.75
C VAL A 131 -13.43 -15.30 3.62
N GLY A 132 -14.00 -14.72 4.67
CA GLY A 132 -13.28 -13.89 5.65
C GLY A 132 -12.54 -14.68 6.75
N ILE A 133 -12.95 -15.92 7.04
CA ILE A 133 -12.45 -16.65 8.23
C ILE A 133 -11.17 -17.43 7.91
N PHE A 134 -11.07 -18.06 6.74
CA PHE A 134 -9.84 -18.81 6.39
C PHE A 134 -8.65 -17.91 6.06
N GLY A 135 -8.89 -16.71 5.51
CA GLY A 135 -7.83 -15.73 5.26
C GLY A 135 -7.25 -15.12 6.55
N THR A 136 -8.09 -14.86 7.56
CA THR A 136 -7.64 -14.22 8.81
C THR A 136 -6.81 -15.14 9.69
N VAL A 137 -7.11 -16.45 9.73
CA VAL A 137 -6.35 -17.43 10.53
C VAL A 137 -4.95 -17.66 9.94
N ALA A 138 -4.84 -17.82 8.61
CA ALA A 138 -3.55 -18.03 7.95
C ALA A 138 -2.64 -16.80 8.04
N VAL A 139 -3.21 -15.59 7.88
CA VAL A 139 -2.47 -14.34 8.07
C VAL A 139 -1.96 -14.21 9.51
N LYS A 140 -2.76 -14.59 10.51
CA LYS A 140 -2.38 -14.45 11.93
C LYS A 140 -1.17 -15.32 12.30
N GLU A 141 -1.09 -16.55 11.79
CA GLU A 141 0.06 -17.42 12.05
C GLU A 141 1.32 -16.96 11.30
N LEU A 142 1.20 -16.53 10.04
CA LEU A 142 2.32 -15.92 9.31
C LEU A 142 2.82 -14.63 9.98
N THR A 143 1.92 -13.79 10.50
CA THR A 143 2.33 -12.58 11.23
C THR A 143 3.06 -12.90 12.53
N LYS A 144 2.69 -13.97 13.25
CA LYS A 144 3.43 -14.39 14.45
C LYS A 144 4.85 -14.81 14.09
N ALA A 145 5.03 -15.65 13.08
CA ALA A 145 6.36 -16.11 12.64
C ALA A 145 7.25 -14.95 12.13
N ALA A 146 6.66 -13.98 11.43
CA ALA A 146 7.36 -12.78 11.00
C ALA A 146 7.75 -11.88 12.19
N ILE A 147 6.90 -11.76 13.21
CA ILE A 147 7.20 -10.99 14.42
C ILE A 147 8.30 -11.65 15.25
N THR A 148 8.27 -12.98 15.41
CA THR A 148 9.31 -13.69 16.19
C THR A 148 10.68 -13.57 15.54
N THR A 149 10.77 -13.73 14.23
CA THR A 149 12.03 -13.57 13.49
C THR A 149 12.54 -12.12 13.53
N ALA A 150 11.63 -11.13 13.44
CA ALA A 150 12.00 -9.72 13.61
C ALA A 150 12.49 -9.41 15.04
N MET A 151 11.89 -10.02 16.07
CA MET A 151 12.32 -9.86 17.46
C MET A 151 13.71 -10.45 17.72
N GLU A 152 14.04 -11.60 17.13
CA GLU A 152 15.38 -12.20 17.24
C GLU A 152 16.45 -11.31 16.60
N LEU A 153 16.21 -10.82 15.38
CA LEU A 153 17.13 -9.90 14.69
C LEU A 153 17.30 -8.58 15.45
N ALA A 154 16.21 -8.05 16.01
CA ALA A 154 16.25 -6.84 16.83
C ALA A 154 17.04 -7.05 18.13
N LYS A 155 16.91 -8.23 18.76
CA LYS A 155 17.65 -8.59 19.98
C LYS A 155 19.15 -8.71 19.70
N GLU A 156 19.55 -9.38 18.63
CA GLU A 156 20.97 -9.48 18.24
C GLU A 156 21.58 -8.11 17.92
N ALA A 157 20.84 -7.26 17.21
CA ALA A 157 21.28 -5.89 16.90
C ALA A 157 21.41 -5.03 18.18
N ALA A 158 20.45 -5.18 19.11
CA ALA A 158 20.47 -4.47 20.39
C ALA A 158 21.59 -4.95 21.32
N GLU A 159 21.89 -6.25 21.35
CA GLU A 159 23.01 -6.80 22.14
C GLU A 159 24.36 -6.32 21.59
N LYS A 160 24.56 -6.31 20.27
CA LYS A 160 25.80 -5.81 19.64
C LYS A 160 25.99 -4.31 19.87
N ALA A 161 24.95 -3.51 19.65
CA ALA A 161 25.01 -2.07 19.87
C ALA A 161 25.19 -1.74 21.37
N GLY A 162 24.52 -2.48 22.25
CA GLY A 162 24.65 -2.36 23.69
C GLY A 162 26.06 -2.67 24.18
N ALA A 163 26.69 -3.74 23.70
CA ALA A 163 28.05 -4.12 24.08
C ALA A 163 29.10 -3.07 23.67
N ALA A 164 29.00 -2.53 22.45
CA ALA A 164 29.89 -1.48 21.98
C ALA A 164 29.74 -0.19 22.80
N ALA A 165 28.49 0.27 23.00
CA ALA A 165 28.20 1.46 23.79
C ALA A 165 28.62 1.32 25.26
N ALA A 166 28.46 0.12 25.84
CA ALA A 166 28.89 -0.19 27.20
C ALA A 166 30.40 -0.08 27.35
N ALA A 167 31.15 -0.65 26.41
CA ALA A 167 32.60 -0.63 26.41
C ALA A 167 33.14 0.81 26.29
N ASP A 168 32.58 1.62 25.37
CA ASP A 168 32.99 3.00 25.17
C ASP A 168 32.69 3.87 26.39
N ALA A 169 31.47 3.77 26.93
CA ALA A 169 31.06 4.55 28.10
C ALA A 169 31.85 4.14 29.37
N GLY A 170 32.05 2.82 29.56
CA GLY A 170 32.80 2.28 30.68
C GLY A 170 34.27 2.71 30.65
N LYS A 171 34.95 2.56 29.50
CA LYS A 171 36.32 3.03 29.30
C LYS A 171 36.46 4.52 29.56
N ASN A 172 35.59 5.34 28.99
CA ASN A 172 35.65 6.79 29.16
C ASN A 172 35.43 7.20 30.62
N ALA A 173 34.51 6.54 31.34
CA ALA A 173 34.29 6.79 32.76
C ALA A 173 35.53 6.47 33.60
N VAL A 174 36.24 5.37 33.31
CA VAL A 174 37.51 5.03 33.98
C VAL A 174 38.58 6.08 33.68
N ILE A 175 38.74 6.48 32.42
CA ILE A 175 39.75 7.50 32.03
C ILE A 175 39.50 8.81 32.78
N VAL A 176 38.26 9.29 32.79
CA VAL A 176 37.87 10.51 33.52
C VAL A 176 38.10 10.35 35.03
N GLY A 177 37.78 9.18 35.58
CA GLY A 177 38.04 8.86 36.99
C GLY A 177 39.53 8.93 37.33
N LEU A 178 40.38 8.32 36.52
CA LEU A 178 41.83 8.31 36.72
C LEU A 178 42.46 9.69 36.58
N GLN A 179 41.98 10.51 35.64
CA GLN A 179 42.42 11.90 35.51
C GLN A 179 42.12 12.73 36.76
N LYS A 180 40.97 12.49 37.43
CA LYS A 180 40.64 13.16 38.70
C LYS A 180 41.56 12.74 39.86
N LEU A 181 42.13 11.54 39.80
CA LEU A 181 43.16 11.09 40.74
C LEU A 181 44.53 11.73 40.47
N GLY A 182 44.66 12.55 39.41
CA GLY A 182 45.96 13.07 38.98
C GLY A 182 46.81 12.07 38.21
N VAL A 183 46.22 10.95 37.73
CA VAL A 183 46.89 9.95 36.90
C VAL A 183 46.69 10.30 35.43
N SER A 184 47.77 10.55 34.68
CA SER A 184 47.71 10.90 33.25
C SER A 184 48.22 9.80 32.34
N THR A 185 49.04 8.89 32.86
CA THR A 185 49.63 7.76 32.12
C THR A 185 49.65 6.49 32.98
N LEU A 186 49.49 5.33 32.35
CA LEU A 186 49.60 4.01 32.95
C LEU A 186 50.48 3.10 32.09
N GLY A 187 51.44 2.41 32.70
CA GLY A 187 52.36 1.51 32.00
C GLY A 187 53.17 2.22 30.91
N HIS A 188 53.56 3.47 31.15
CA HIS A 188 54.22 4.35 30.17
C HIS A 188 53.40 4.64 28.90
N LYS A 189 52.09 4.40 28.93
CA LYS A 189 51.15 4.68 27.85
C LYS A 189 50.11 5.70 28.30
N GLU A 190 49.50 6.38 27.32
CA GLU A 190 48.31 7.19 27.57
C GLU A 190 47.16 6.32 28.04
N LEU A 191 46.30 6.86 28.92
CA LEU A 191 45.15 6.14 29.47
C LEU A 191 44.24 5.56 28.39
N GLY A 192 44.08 6.27 27.26
CA GLY A 192 43.28 5.81 26.12
C GLY A 192 43.84 4.57 25.41
N SER A 193 45.15 4.32 25.50
CA SER A 193 45.78 3.11 24.96
C SER A 193 45.83 1.98 25.99
N TYR A 194 45.98 2.32 27.27
CA TYR A 194 46.06 1.33 28.35
C TYR A 194 44.69 0.75 28.70
N ILE A 195 43.65 1.59 28.83
CA ILE A 195 42.29 1.15 29.14
C ILE A 195 41.62 0.67 27.85
N THR A 196 41.14 -0.57 27.86
CA THR A 196 40.47 -1.27 26.77
C THR A 196 39.05 -1.65 27.19
N SER A 197 38.26 -2.11 26.23
CA SER A 197 36.90 -2.63 26.45
C SER A 197 36.84 -3.82 27.40
N GLU A 198 37.94 -4.54 27.59
CA GLU A 198 37.99 -5.76 28.42
C GLU A 198 38.55 -5.47 29.81
N ASN A 199 39.53 -4.57 29.93
CA ASN A 199 40.26 -4.36 31.19
C ASN A 199 39.67 -3.26 32.09
N TYR A 200 38.75 -2.42 31.60
CA TYR A 200 38.22 -1.29 32.39
C TYR A 200 37.41 -1.75 33.62
N ILE A 201 36.99 -3.03 33.63
CA ILE A 201 36.20 -3.65 34.70
C ILE A 201 37.11 -4.24 35.79
N ASP A 202 38.38 -4.49 35.47
CA ASP A 202 39.31 -5.18 36.34
C ASP A 202 40.04 -4.20 37.27
N VAL A 203 39.54 -4.15 38.51
CA VAL A 203 40.13 -3.35 39.59
C VAL A 203 41.59 -3.74 39.80
N SER A 204 41.93 -5.02 39.75
CA SER A 204 43.28 -5.53 40.05
C SER A 204 44.29 -5.09 38.99
N VAL A 205 43.89 -5.10 37.71
CA VAL A 205 44.75 -4.67 36.60
C VAL A 205 45.00 -3.17 36.65
N ILE A 206 43.97 -2.37 36.92
CA ILE A 206 44.09 -0.91 37.01
C ILE A 206 44.90 -0.52 38.26
N PHE A 207 44.54 -1.09 39.41
CA PHE A 207 45.20 -0.83 40.68
C PHE A 207 46.66 -1.30 40.66
N GLY A 208 46.94 -2.50 40.12
CA GLY A 208 48.30 -3.02 39.99
C GLY A 208 49.19 -2.11 39.14
N ALA A 209 48.65 -1.55 38.05
CA ALA A 209 49.37 -0.59 37.22
C ALA A 209 49.68 0.72 37.96
N ILE A 210 48.71 1.24 38.72
CA ILE A 210 48.91 2.44 39.56
C ILE A 210 49.94 2.16 40.65
N ASN A 211 49.83 1.01 41.31
CA ASN A 211 50.73 0.62 42.39
C ASN A 211 52.17 0.49 41.91
N ASN A 212 52.39 -0.08 40.71
CA ASN A 212 53.72 -0.23 40.13
C ASN A 212 54.33 1.10 39.64
N GLN A 213 53.53 2.01 39.07
CA GLN A 213 54.05 3.24 38.47
C GLN A 213 54.15 4.41 39.46
N TYR A 214 53.15 4.56 40.35
CA TYR A 214 53.04 5.70 41.26
C TYR A 214 53.44 5.37 42.71
N GLU A 215 53.47 4.07 43.06
CA GLU A 215 53.85 3.55 44.39
C GLU A 215 53.19 4.33 45.54
N PRO A 216 51.88 4.21 45.77
CA PRO A 216 51.12 5.04 46.72
C PRO A 216 51.74 5.14 48.12
N TRP A 217 52.34 4.05 48.62
CA TRP A 217 53.08 4.02 49.89
C TRP A 217 54.17 5.10 49.98
N SER A 218 54.85 5.39 48.88
CA SER A 218 55.93 6.37 48.82
C SER A 218 55.46 7.82 48.96
N CYS A 219 54.17 8.10 48.76
CA CYS A 219 53.62 9.45 48.85
C CYS A 219 53.71 10.04 50.26
N ILE A 220 53.88 9.21 51.29
CA ILE A 220 54.14 9.67 52.66
C ILE A 220 55.42 10.50 52.76
N PHE A 221 56.42 10.20 51.94
CA PHE A 221 57.71 10.90 51.93
C PHE A 221 57.66 12.22 51.15
N TYR A 222 56.65 12.43 50.31
CA TYR A 222 56.50 13.65 49.50
C TYR A 222 56.23 14.90 50.39
N LEU A 223 55.54 14.74 51.51
CA LEU A 223 55.28 15.80 52.50
C LEU A 223 56.52 16.26 53.27
N SER A 224 57.59 15.43 53.31
CA SER A 224 58.78 15.70 54.11
C SER A 224 59.82 16.59 53.42
N GLY A 225 59.54 17.07 52.19
CA GLY A 225 60.42 17.97 51.44
C GLY A 225 61.72 17.34 50.92
N THR A 226 61.86 16.01 51.00
CA THR A 226 63.13 15.29 50.73
C THR A 226 63.25 14.71 49.32
N ARG A 227 62.25 14.84 48.45
CA ARG A 227 62.29 14.21 47.11
C ARG A 227 61.63 15.07 46.02
N SER A 228 62.42 15.48 45.02
CA SER A 228 61.90 15.95 43.72
C SER A 228 61.64 14.73 42.83
N GLY A 229 60.38 14.47 42.50
CA GLY A 229 59.98 13.42 41.57
C GLY A 229 59.36 13.98 40.28
N PRO A 230 58.95 13.13 39.33
CA PRO A 230 58.25 13.58 38.12
C PRO A 230 56.92 14.27 38.48
N VAL A 231 56.57 15.34 37.77
CA VAL A 231 55.33 16.15 37.99
C VAL A 231 54.06 15.28 38.05
N ALA A 232 53.98 14.22 37.25
CA ALA A 232 52.83 13.30 37.27
C ALA A 232 52.64 12.55 38.60
N ARG A 233 53.73 12.34 39.36
CA ARG A 233 53.67 11.72 40.69
C ARG A 233 53.25 12.72 41.77
N GLU A 234 53.52 14.01 41.56
CA GLU A 234 53.15 15.09 42.48
C GLU A 234 51.63 15.24 42.55
N THR A 235 50.96 15.27 41.40
CA THR A 235 49.48 15.41 41.32
C THR A 235 48.78 14.24 41.99
N PHE A 236 49.23 13.01 41.71
CA PHE A 236 48.71 11.80 42.34
C PHE A 236 48.94 11.78 43.85
N CYS A 237 50.17 12.03 44.31
CA CYS A 237 50.46 12.01 45.75
C CYS A 237 49.72 13.10 46.52
N THR A 238 49.55 14.29 45.92
CA THR A 238 48.73 15.36 46.50
C THR A 238 47.29 14.89 46.71
N TRP A 239 46.70 14.25 45.70
CA TRP A 239 45.35 13.69 45.78
C TRP A 239 45.24 12.61 46.87
N VAL A 240 46.18 11.66 46.94
CA VAL A 240 46.13 10.59 47.97
C VAL A 240 46.26 11.18 49.38
N THR A 241 47.14 12.16 49.57
CA THR A 241 47.28 12.85 50.88
C THR A 241 45.99 13.58 51.26
N GLU A 242 45.36 14.28 50.34
CA GLU A 242 44.10 14.97 50.60
C GLU A 242 42.99 13.98 51.01
N GLN A 243 42.85 12.88 50.27
CA GLN A 243 41.85 11.87 50.58
C GLN A 243 42.17 11.06 51.83
N SER A 244 43.43 10.87 52.17
CA SER A 244 43.80 10.23 53.43
C SER A 244 43.34 11.02 54.66
N LYS A 245 43.22 12.36 54.56
CA LYS A 245 42.66 13.20 55.63
C LYS A 245 41.15 13.00 55.78
N SER A 246 40.41 12.85 54.69
CA SER A 246 38.96 12.68 54.71
C SER A 246 38.54 11.30 55.24
N VAL A 247 39.39 10.28 55.07
CA VAL A 247 39.13 8.90 55.51
C VAL A 247 39.85 8.51 56.80
N ALA A 248 40.48 9.45 57.50
CA ALA A 248 41.28 9.19 58.71
C ALA A 248 40.50 8.52 59.85
N ASN A 249 39.18 8.74 59.90
CA ASN A 249 38.31 8.17 60.93
C ASN A 249 37.69 6.82 60.53
N ILE A 250 37.99 6.29 59.33
CA ILE A 250 37.42 5.03 58.83
C ILE A 250 38.35 3.87 59.22
N PRO A 251 37.94 2.95 60.12
CA PRO A 251 38.82 1.89 60.61
C PRO A 251 39.35 0.96 59.51
N GLU A 252 38.55 0.73 58.45
CA GLU A 252 38.90 -0.14 57.31
C GLU A 252 40.11 0.39 56.51
N MET A 253 40.30 1.72 56.50
CA MET A 253 41.38 2.41 55.77
C MET A 253 42.70 2.44 56.55
N LEU A 254 42.71 2.00 57.81
CA LEU A 254 43.89 1.99 58.66
C LEU A 254 44.76 0.75 58.40
N GLN A 255 46.08 0.92 58.57
CA GLN A 255 47.08 -0.15 58.62
C GLN A 255 48.00 0.17 59.80
N GLY A 256 47.77 -0.51 60.93
CA GLY A 256 48.30 -0.08 62.23
C GLY A 256 47.59 1.19 62.72
N ASN A 257 48.35 2.17 63.21
CA ASN A 257 47.81 3.43 63.76
C ASN A 257 47.64 4.55 62.70
N SER A 258 47.86 4.25 61.41
CA SER A 258 47.88 5.25 60.34
C SER A 258 47.07 4.81 59.12
N VAL A 259 46.57 5.79 58.35
CA VAL A 259 45.86 5.56 57.09
C VAL A 259 46.82 4.97 56.05
N SER A 260 46.43 3.88 55.41
CA SER A 260 47.20 3.26 54.34
C SER A 260 46.91 3.92 53.00
N TYR A 261 47.91 4.59 52.42
CA TYR A 261 47.82 5.23 51.11
C TYR A 261 47.50 4.23 49.99
N THR A 262 47.97 2.99 50.15
CA THR A 262 47.69 1.87 49.24
C THR A 262 46.20 1.49 49.27
N LYS A 263 45.61 1.32 50.47
CA LYS A 263 44.17 1.02 50.62
C LYS A 263 43.28 2.15 50.12
N VAL A 264 43.67 3.42 50.37
CA VAL A 264 42.93 4.59 49.86
C VAL A 264 42.89 4.58 48.34
N THR A 265 44.02 4.26 47.71
CA THR A 265 44.11 4.16 46.24
C THR A 265 43.27 3.01 45.71
N GLU A 266 43.35 1.83 46.33
CA GLU A 266 42.54 0.65 45.97
C GLU A 266 41.04 0.97 46.03
N LYS A 267 40.56 1.56 47.13
CA LYS A 267 39.16 1.94 47.30
C LYS A 267 38.68 2.96 46.27
N ALA A 268 39.56 3.88 45.87
CA ALA A 268 39.25 4.86 44.84
C ALA A 268 39.12 4.21 43.47
N VAL A 269 40.00 3.26 43.13
CA VAL A 269 39.90 2.47 41.89
C VAL A 269 38.61 1.63 41.89
N GLU A 270 38.26 0.99 43.01
CA GLU A 270 36.97 0.27 43.14
C GLU A 270 35.78 1.19 42.86
N THR A 271 35.81 2.41 43.38
CA THR A 271 34.74 3.40 43.19
C THR A 271 34.65 3.81 41.72
N ILE A 272 35.78 4.09 41.07
CA ILE A 272 35.85 4.45 39.65
C ILE A 272 35.30 3.31 38.78
N VAL A 273 35.71 2.07 39.05
CA VAL A 273 35.24 0.89 38.30
C VAL A 273 33.74 0.67 38.54
N SER A 274 33.24 0.88 39.76
CA SER A 274 31.82 0.81 40.07
C SER A 274 31.01 1.85 39.28
N ASP A 275 31.48 3.09 39.22
CA ASP A 275 30.82 4.14 38.44
C ASP A 275 30.93 3.89 36.93
N ALA A 276 32.03 3.31 36.46
CA ALA A 276 32.17 2.87 35.08
C ALA A 276 31.19 1.74 34.72
N LYS A 277 30.94 0.79 35.64
CA LYS A 277 29.89 -0.25 35.46
C LYS A 277 28.50 0.38 35.37
N LYS A 278 28.20 1.39 36.18
CA LYS A 278 26.92 2.13 36.10
C LYS A 278 26.79 2.89 34.79
N ALA A 279 27.86 3.56 34.35
CA ALA A 279 27.89 4.27 33.08
C ALA A 279 27.69 3.32 31.89
N ALA A 280 28.36 2.17 31.91
CA ALA A 280 28.19 1.10 30.92
C ALA A 280 26.74 0.59 30.90
N ALA A 281 26.14 0.30 32.06
CA ALA A 281 24.75 -0.14 32.14
C ALA A 281 23.74 0.91 31.63
N ALA A 282 23.99 2.19 31.90
CA ALA A 282 23.17 3.28 31.37
C ALA A 282 23.30 3.41 29.84
N ALA A 283 24.51 3.21 29.30
CA ALA A 283 24.77 3.22 27.87
C ALA A 283 24.08 2.05 27.15
N VAL A 284 24.06 0.85 27.75
CA VAL A 284 23.28 -0.30 27.23
C VAL A 284 21.82 0.08 27.09
N LYS A 285 21.19 0.60 28.15
CA LYS A 285 19.77 0.99 28.11
C LYS A 285 19.47 2.00 27.02
N LYS A 286 20.31 3.03 26.89
CA LYS A 286 20.15 4.05 25.84
C LYS A 286 20.27 3.46 24.44
N ALA A 287 21.27 2.60 24.21
CA ALA A 287 21.47 1.94 22.93
C ALA A 287 20.32 0.97 22.58
N THR A 288 19.81 0.22 23.57
CA THR A 288 18.66 -0.66 23.36
C THR A 288 17.40 0.13 23.03
N ASP A 289 17.14 1.24 23.73
CA ASP A 289 15.99 2.11 23.47
C ASP A 289 16.06 2.73 22.07
N GLU A 290 17.26 3.13 21.63
CA GLU A 290 17.49 3.69 20.30
C GLU A 290 17.30 2.65 19.19
N VAL A 291 17.80 1.42 19.38
CA VAL A 291 17.57 0.31 18.44
C VAL A 291 16.08 -0.03 18.34
N ILE A 292 15.37 -0.10 19.47
CA ILE A 292 13.93 -0.36 19.48
C ILE A 292 13.20 0.75 18.72
N LYS A 293 13.49 2.02 19.01
CA LYS A 293 12.86 3.17 18.36
C LYS A 293 13.10 3.20 16.84
N ASN A 294 14.31 2.87 16.39
CA ASN A 294 14.64 2.84 14.97
C ASN A 294 13.91 1.68 14.26
N SER A 295 13.83 0.51 14.91
CA SER A 295 13.10 -0.63 14.37
C SER A 295 11.58 -0.38 14.27
N THR A 296 10.97 0.28 15.26
CA THR A 296 9.54 0.63 15.22
C THR A 296 9.27 1.67 14.14
N ALA A 297 10.10 2.69 14.01
CA ALA A 297 9.96 3.70 12.95
C ALA A 297 10.06 3.08 11.54
N ALA A 298 11.00 2.15 11.33
CA ALA A 298 11.12 1.43 10.06
C ALA A 298 9.88 0.56 9.75
N ALA A 299 9.34 -0.11 10.78
CA ALA A 299 8.11 -0.90 10.66
C ALA A 299 6.89 -0.03 10.33
N GLU A 300 6.72 1.10 11.02
CA GLU A 300 5.63 2.05 10.79
C GLU A 300 5.68 2.63 9.37
N SER A 301 6.87 2.98 8.88
CA SER A 301 7.07 3.46 7.49
C SER A 301 6.65 2.41 6.46
N THR A 302 7.01 1.15 6.68
CA THR A 302 6.66 0.05 5.77
C THR A 302 5.16 -0.24 5.82
N TYR A 303 4.56 -0.27 7.00
CA TYR A 303 3.12 -0.47 7.20
C TYR A 303 2.29 0.63 6.53
N ALA A 304 2.72 1.90 6.64
CA ALA A 304 2.07 3.01 5.96
C ALA A 304 2.02 2.82 4.44
N SER A 305 3.11 2.34 3.83
CA SER A 305 3.15 2.05 2.39
C SER A 305 2.18 0.93 1.99
N CYS A 306 2.10 -0.14 2.79
CA CYS A 306 1.19 -1.26 2.56
C CYS A 306 -0.29 -0.84 2.73
N GLN A 307 -0.61 -0.03 3.73
CA GLN A 307 -1.94 0.54 3.94
C GLN A 307 -2.40 1.35 2.72
N ILE A 308 -1.54 2.20 2.17
CA ILE A 308 -1.84 3.00 0.98
C ILE A 308 -2.15 2.09 -0.21
N ALA A 309 -1.34 1.04 -0.44
CA ALA A 309 -1.56 0.09 -1.52
C ALA A 309 -2.90 -0.68 -1.37
N ILE A 310 -3.23 -1.11 -0.15
CA ILE A 310 -4.51 -1.78 0.14
C ILE A 310 -5.68 -0.83 -0.12
N ILE A 311 -5.63 0.40 0.39
CA ILE A 311 -6.68 1.41 0.17
C ILE A 311 -6.87 1.68 -1.32
N ALA A 312 -5.78 1.85 -2.09
CA ALA A 312 -5.84 2.05 -3.53
C ALA A 312 -6.50 0.88 -4.26
N SER A 313 -6.19 -0.37 -3.89
CA SER A 313 -6.81 -1.56 -4.48
C SER A 313 -8.32 -1.64 -4.19
N VAL A 314 -8.75 -1.30 -2.97
CA VAL A 314 -10.17 -1.30 -2.58
C VAL A 314 -10.93 -0.25 -3.38
N ILE A 315 -10.36 0.95 -3.53
CA ILE A 315 -10.95 2.02 -4.34
C ILE A 315 -11.10 1.57 -5.80
N ALA A 316 -10.07 0.94 -6.38
CA ALA A 316 -10.12 0.44 -7.76
C ALA A 316 -11.26 -0.59 -7.95
N ILE A 317 -11.42 -1.54 -7.03
CA ILE A 317 -12.50 -2.54 -7.06
C ILE A 317 -13.87 -1.87 -6.99
N VAL A 318 -14.05 -0.87 -6.11
CA VAL A 318 -15.31 -0.13 -5.96
C VAL A 318 -15.66 0.65 -7.24
N VAL A 319 -14.68 1.30 -7.88
CA VAL A 319 -14.89 2.03 -9.14
C VAL A 319 -15.33 1.07 -10.26
N ILE A 320 -14.68 -0.09 -10.40
CA ILE A 320 -15.06 -1.11 -11.40
C ILE A 320 -16.49 -1.60 -11.16
N ALA A 321 -16.85 -1.90 -9.89
CA ALA A 321 -18.20 -2.31 -9.53
C ALA A 321 -19.26 -1.24 -9.86
N LEU A 322 -18.97 0.04 -9.63
CA LEU A 322 -19.87 1.15 -9.97
C LEU A 322 -20.07 1.29 -11.48
N VAL A 323 -19.00 1.18 -12.28
CA VAL A 323 -19.11 1.23 -13.75
C VAL A 323 -19.97 0.07 -14.26
N MET A 324 -19.74 -1.14 -13.77
CA MET A 324 -20.54 -2.33 -14.10
C MET A 324 -22.03 -2.13 -13.73
N LEU A 325 -22.31 -1.53 -12.58
CA LEU A 325 -23.67 -1.21 -12.15
C LEU A 325 -24.35 -0.19 -13.09
N ILE A 326 -23.65 0.87 -13.48
CA ILE A 326 -24.18 1.90 -14.40
C ILE A 326 -24.50 1.27 -15.77
N ILE A 327 -23.56 0.50 -16.34
CA ILE A 327 -23.76 -0.20 -17.62
C ILE A 327 -24.95 -1.16 -17.50
N TYR A 328 -25.04 -1.94 -16.43
CA TYR A 328 -26.17 -2.83 -16.16
C TYR A 328 -27.50 -2.09 -16.12
N LEU A 329 -27.58 -0.94 -15.43
CA LEU A 329 -28.79 -0.14 -15.37
C LEU A 329 -29.19 0.42 -16.73
N ILE A 330 -28.24 0.89 -17.54
CA ILE A 330 -28.48 1.37 -18.92
C ILE A 330 -29.03 0.24 -19.79
N LEU A 331 -28.41 -0.94 -19.75
CA LEU A 331 -28.85 -2.11 -20.52
C LEU A 331 -30.24 -2.56 -20.09
N ARG A 332 -30.51 -2.60 -18.77
CA ARG A 332 -31.83 -2.94 -18.22
C ARG A 332 -32.89 -1.94 -18.66
N TYR A 333 -32.58 -0.64 -18.64
CA TYR A 333 -33.48 0.40 -19.11
C TYR A 333 -33.82 0.24 -20.60
N ARG A 334 -32.80 0.03 -21.45
CA ARG A 334 -32.98 -0.20 -22.89
C ARG A 334 -33.83 -1.45 -23.17
N ARG A 335 -33.61 -2.55 -22.44
CA ARG A 335 -34.39 -3.80 -22.59
C ARG A 335 -35.87 -3.56 -22.26
N LYS A 336 -36.16 -2.82 -21.18
CA LYS A 336 -37.55 -2.49 -20.79
C LYS A 336 -38.26 -1.62 -21.84
N GLN A 337 -37.58 -0.59 -22.34
CA GLN A 337 -38.07 0.25 -23.45
C GLN A 337 -38.43 -0.58 -24.69
N ARG A 338 -37.56 -1.51 -25.10
CA ARG A 338 -37.81 -2.38 -26.26
C ARG A 338 -39.05 -3.26 -26.08
N MET A 339 -39.26 -3.81 -24.88
CA MET A 339 -40.44 -4.63 -24.58
C MET A 339 -41.74 -3.82 -24.61
N ASN A 340 -41.74 -2.60 -24.07
CA ASN A 340 -42.90 -1.72 -24.11
C ASN A 340 -43.28 -1.35 -25.55
N LYS A 341 -42.29 -1.03 -26.40
CA LYS A 341 -42.52 -0.77 -27.82
C LYS A 341 -43.11 -1.98 -28.54
N LYS A 342 -42.59 -3.19 -28.29
CA LYS A 342 -43.15 -4.43 -28.86
C LYS A 342 -44.63 -4.63 -28.50
N GLN A 343 -45.02 -4.35 -27.25
CA GLN A 343 -46.41 -4.45 -26.80
C GLN A 343 -47.34 -3.45 -27.50
N GLN A 344 -46.86 -2.23 -27.79
CA GLN A 344 -47.64 -1.24 -28.55
C GLN A 344 -47.87 -1.71 -29.99
N TYR A 345 -46.83 -2.20 -30.68
CA TYR A 345 -46.99 -2.72 -32.05
C TYR A 345 -47.87 -3.98 -32.13
N THR A 346 -47.84 -4.85 -31.12
CA THR A 346 -48.73 -6.04 -31.09
C THR A 346 -50.19 -5.69 -30.85
N LYS A 347 -50.49 -4.56 -30.20
CA LYS A 347 -51.86 -4.05 -30.08
C LYS A 347 -52.37 -3.51 -31.42
N LEU A 348 -51.57 -2.69 -32.09
CA LEU A 348 -51.91 -2.09 -33.39
C LEU A 348 -52.08 -3.11 -34.53
N LEU A 349 -51.53 -4.31 -34.40
CA LEU A 349 -51.67 -5.40 -35.39
C LEU A 349 -52.88 -6.31 -35.16
N LYS A 350 -53.57 -6.16 -34.02
CA LYS A 350 -54.75 -6.97 -33.66
C LYS A 350 -56.07 -6.22 -33.82
N GLU A 351 -56.02 -4.90 -33.89
CA GLU A 351 -57.05 -4.05 -34.51
C GLU A 351 -56.84 -4.08 -36.03
#